data_AF-A0A2I0NG02-F1
#
_entry.id   AF-A0A2I0NG02-F1
#
_cell.length_a   1.000
_cell.length_b   1.000
_cell.length_c   1.000
_cell.angle_alpha   90.00
_cell.angle_beta   90.00
_cell.angle_gamma   90.00
#
_symmetry.space_group_name_H-M   'P 1'
#
loop_
_entity.id
_entity.type
_entity.pdbx_description
1 polymer ?
#
loop_
_entity_poly.entity_id
_entity_poly.type
_entity_poly.pdbx_seq_one_letter_code
_entity_poly.pdbx_strand_id
1 'polypeptide(L)' 'MSEIVREYLIETKRYLKDGKPQHDEWISNNENIKIEHNYLRCIPTRGKDEGKRLYIPFDNIFVVREM' A
#
# COMPACT_ATOMS: atom_id res chain seq x y z
N MET A 1 -17.20 -6.25 -20.95
CA MET A 1 -17.00 -7.00 -19.69
C MET A 1 -16.44 -6.01 -18.70
N SER A 2 -17.14 -5.71 -17.62
CA SER A 2 -16.57 -4.85 -16.57
C SER A 2 -15.49 -5.67 -15.86
N GLU A 3 -14.25 -5.18 -15.82
CA GLU A 3 -13.20 -5.83 -15.04
C GLU A 3 -13.62 -5.85 -13.56
N ILE A 4 -13.42 -6.99 -12.90
CA ILE A 4 -13.69 -7.11 -11.47
C ILE A 4 -12.58 -6.33 -10.76
N VAL A 5 -12.97 -5.21 -10.13
CA VAL A 5 -12.09 -4.43 -9.26
C VAL A 5 -11.91 -5.20 -7.96
N ARG A 6 -10.67 -5.62 -7.69
CA ARG A 6 -10.28 -6.33 -6.46
C ARG A 6 -9.67 -5.35 -5.49
N GLU A 7 -10.11 -5.40 -4.24
CA GLU A 7 -9.54 -4.59 -3.17
C GLU A 7 -8.38 -5.31 -2.49
N TYR A 8 -7.39 -4.55 -2.06
CA TYR A 8 -6.20 -5.05 -1.38
C TYR A 8 -5.92 -4.21 -0.16
N LEU A 9 -5.57 -4.88 0.94
CA LEU A 9 -4.94 -4.26 2.10
C LEU A 9 -3.42 -4.33 1.94
N ILE A 10 -2.76 -3.19 2.09
CA ILE A 10 -1.31 -3.02 2.07
C ILE A 10 -0.89 -2.58 3.47
N GLU A 11 -0.12 -3.42 4.15
CA GLU A 11 0.45 -3.14 5.47
C GLU A 11 1.96 -2.98 5.37
N THR A 12 2.49 -1.97 6.06
CA THR A 12 3.94 -1.74 6.15
C THR A 12 4.42 -1.82 7.58
N LYS A 13 5.71 -2.16 7.72
CA LYS A 13 6.41 -2.15 8.99
C LYS A 13 7.77 -1.52 8.80
N ARG A 14 7.99 -0.35 9.41
CA ARG A 14 9.28 0.36 9.36
C ARG A 14 9.71 0.81 10.75
N TYR A 15 11.00 0.99 10.96
CA TYR A 15 11.54 1.54 12.20
C TYR A 15 11.73 3.05 12.05
N LEU A 16 11.20 3.81 13.01
CA LEU A 16 11.46 5.23 13.14
C LEU A 16 12.86 5.49 13.71
N LYS A 17 13.34 6.73 13.59
CA LYS A 17 14.66 7.14 14.11
C LYS A 17 14.81 6.94 15.63
N ASP A 18 13.70 6.88 16.36
CA ASP A 18 13.65 6.60 17.80
C ASP A 18 13.60 5.09 18.11
N GLY A 19 13.74 4.23 17.10
CA GLY A 19 13.70 2.78 17.22
C GLY A 19 12.29 2.20 17.37
N LYS A 20 11.23 3.02 17.39
CA LYS A 20 9.86 2.53 17.50
C LYS A 20 9.38 1.97 16.17
N PRO A 21 8.71 0.80 16.15
CA PRO A 21 8.07 0.31 14.95
C PRO A 21 6.88 1.22 14.62
N GLN A 22 6.82 1.67 13.38
CA GLN A 22 5.64 2.29 12.79
C GLN A 22 5.00 1.27 11.85
N HIS A 23 3.69 1.11 12.04
CA HIS A 23 2.81 0.34 11.20
C HIS A 23 1.87 1.30 10.48
N ASP A 24 1.87 1.27 9.16
CA ASP A 24 0.93 2.02 8.35
C ASP A 24 0.15 1.03 7.46
N GLU A 25 -1.15 1.28 7.30
CA GLU A 25 -2.07 0.46 6.52
C GLU A 25 -2.81 1.31 5.48
N TRP A 26 -3.04 0.74 4.29
CA TRP A 26 -3.80 1.36 3.22
C TRP A 26 -4.65 0.33 2.49
N ILE A 27 -5.86 0.73 2.11
CA ILE A 27 -6.70 -0.05 1.20
C ILE A 27 -6.58 0.57 -0.19
N SER A 28 -6.29 -0.24 -1.20
CA SER A 28 -6.24 0.17 -2.61
C SER A 28 -6.84 -0.95 -3.48
N ASN A 29 -6.79 -0.82 -4.80
CA ASN A 29 -7.32 -1.81 -5.73
C ASN A 29 -6.33 -2.15 -6.86
N ASN A 30 -6.61 -3.21 -7.62
CA ASN A 30 -5.74 -3.66 -8.72
C ASN A 30 -5.48 -2.59 -9.79
N GLU A 31 -6.36 -1.61 -9.97
CA GLU A 31 -6.16 -0.53 -10.94
C GLU A 31 -5.18 0.54 -10.43
N ASN A 32 -5.17 0.76 -9.13
CA ASN A 32 -4.39 1.81 -8.48
C ASN A 32 -3.01 1.33 -8.02
N ILE A 33 -2.81 0.02 -7.88
CA ILE A 33 -1.54 -0.60 -7.51
C ILE A 33 -0.68 -0.85 -8.75
N LYS A 34 0.58 -0.39 -8.71
CA LYS A 34 1.60 -0.65 -9.74
C LYS A 34 2.93 -0.98 -9.09
N ILE A 35 3.69 -1.84 -9.75
CA ILE A 35 5.10 -2.10 -9.41
C ILE A 35 5.94 -1.12 -10.21
N GLU A 36 6.78 -0.34 -9.52
CA GLU A 36 7.69 0.62 -10.13
C GLU A 36 9.08 0.47 -9.51
N HIS A 37 10.01 -0.13 -10.27
CA HIS A 37 11.36 -0.46 -9.80
C HIS A 37 11.33 -1.24 -8.47
N ASN A 38 11.77 -0.62 -7.38
CA ASN A 38 11.84 -1.21 -6.04
C ASN A 38 10.69 -0.77 -5.11
N TYR A 39 9.63 -0.22 -5.70
CA TYR A 39 8.49 0.33 -4.97
C TYR A 39 7.17 -0.29 -5.43
N LEU A 40 6.26 -0.48 -4.48
CA LEU A 40 4.83 -0.55 -4.74
C LEU A 40 4.28 0.88 -4.79
N ARG A 41 3.89 1.34 -5.97
CA ARG A 41 3.12 2.57 -6.13
C ARG A 41 1.64 2.25 -5.94
N CYS A 42 0.97 2.89 -4.99
CA CYS A 42 -0.47 2.76 -4.83
C CYS A 42 -1.15 4.12 -4.66
N ILE A 43 -2.46 4.15 -4.91
CA ILE A 43 -3.34 5.25 -4.55
C ILE A 43 -4.42 4.65 -3.64
N PRO A 44 -4.43 4.97 -2.33
CA PRO A 44 -5.42 4.41 -1.43
C PRO A 44 -6.83 4.84 -1.86
N THR A 45 -7.74 3.87 -1.91
CA THR A 45 -9.18 4.08 -2.17
C THR A 45 -9.93 4.38 -0.88
N ARG A 46 -9.36 4.02 0.28
CA ARG A 46 -9.95 4.29 1.59
C ARG A 46 -8.88 4.45 2.66
N GLY A 47 -9.15 5.31 3.63
CA GLY A 47 -8.38 5.42 4.88
C GLY A 47 -7.43 6.61 4.90
N LYS A 48 -6.31 6.46 5.63
CA LYS A 48 -5.31 7.52 5.73
C LYS A 48 -4.68 7.74 4.35
N ASP A 49 -4.50 9.00 3.95
CA ASP A 49 -3.91 9.37 2.65
C ASP A 49 -4.73 8.94 1.41
N GLU A 50 -6.05 8.77 1.55
CA GLU A 50 -6.98 8.51 0.44
C GLU A 50 -6.77 9.48 -0.73
N GLY A 51 -6.74 8.94 -1.95
CA GLY A 51 -6.52 9.69 -3.19
C GLY A 51 -5.09 10.17 -3.42
N LYS A 52 -4.18 10.03 -2.45
CA LYS A 52 -2.77 10.42 -2.61
C LYS A 52 -1.96 9.30 -3.24
N ARG A 53 -0.98 9.67 -4.06
CA ARG A 53 -0.02 8.71 -4.62
C ARG A 53 1.06 8.40 -3.58
N LEU A 54 1.18 7.13 -3.23
CA LEU A 54 2.19 6.62 -2.32
C LEU A 54 3.21 5.79 -3.09
N TYR A 55 4.46 5.84 -2.64
CA TYR A 55 5.54 4.96 -3.08
C TYR A 55 6.06 4.24 -1.85
N ILE A 56 5.80 2.95 -1.79
CA ILE A 56 6.16 2.11 -0.65
C ILE A 56 7.33 1.22 -1.09
N PRO A 57 8.53 1.41 -0.54
CA PRO A 57 9.65 0.50 -0.76
C PRO A 57 9.27 -0.94 -0.42
N PHE A 58 9.66 -1.92 -1.25
CA PHE A 58 9.29 -3.33 -1.02
C PHE A 58 9.82 -3.89 0.30
N ASP A 59 10.96 -3.40 0.80
CA ASP A 59 11.55 -3.76 2.09
C ASP A 59 10.70 -3.31 3.30
N ASN A 60 9.82 -2.32 3.11
CA ASN A 60 8.89 -1.87 4.14
C ASN A 60 7.55 -2.59 4.09
N ILE A 61 7.26 -3.36 3.04
CA ILE A 61 5.98 -4.07 2.91
C ILE A 61 6.00 -5.28 3.82
N PHE A 62 5.02 -5.33 4.71
CA PHE A 62 4.83 -6.45 5.61
C PHE A 62 3.82 -7.44 5.04
N VAL A 63 2.66 -6.96 4.58
CA VAL A 63 1.59 -7.79 4.02
C VAL A 63 0.92 -7.06 2.85
N VAL A 64 0.60 -7.82 1.80
CA VAL A 64 -0.40 -7.44 0.78
C VAL A 64 -1.39 -8.58 0.69
N ARG A 65 -2.67 -8.31 0.94
CA ARG A 65 -3.75 -9.32 0.86
C ARG A 65 -4.94 -8.81 0.07
N GLU A 66 -5.53 -9.67 -0.76
CA GLU A 66 -6.84 -9.44 -1.39
C GLU A 66 -7.95 -9.49 -0.32
N MET A 67 -8.94 -8.61 -0.42
CA MET A 67 -10.07 -8.50 0.52
C MET A 67 -11.38 -8.99 -0.09
#